data_AF-A0AAN0IXT2-F1
#
_entry.id   AF-A0AAN0IXT2-F1
#
_cell.length_a   1.000
_cell.length_b   1.000
_cell.length_c   1.000
_cell.angle_alpha   90.00
_cell.angle_beta   90.00
_cell.angle_gamma   90.00
#
_symmetry.space_group_name_H-M   'P 1'
#
loop_
_entity.id
_entity.type
_entity.pdbx_description
1 polymer ?
#
loop_
_entity_poly.entity_id
_entity_poly.type
_entity_poly.pdbx_seq_one_letter_code
_entity_poly.pdbx_strand_id
1 'polypeptide(L)'
;MKRHGMKGQPSSHGVSKTHRKMGATGGGGDPGRIWPGKKMPGRMGGTKVTTLNLKVYRINHHYNVLFVKGCVPGAINSIIRVSDAKRLAHKDCPFPTNFEDTFKLSEETYWEYLQPIHSELYLNN
;
A
#
# COMPACT_ATOMS: atom_id res chain seq x y z
N MET A 1 -6.95 -5.55 -20.31
CA MET A 1 -5.79 -4.64 -20.15
C MET A 1 -5.61 -4.20 -18.70
N LYS A 2 -6.44 -3.29 -18.14
CA LYS A 2 -6.24 -2.69 -16.80
C LYS A 2 -6.03 -3.68 -15.64
N ARG A 3 -6.87 -4.72 -15.51
CA ARG A 3 -6.81 -5.68 -14.37
C ARG A 3 -5.52 -6.51 -14.29
N HIS A 4 -5.00 -6.93 -15.45
CA HIS A 4 -3.92 -7.93 -15.53
C HIS A 4 -2.69 -7.46 -16.31
N GLY A 5 -2.64 -6.18 -16.72
CA GLY A 5 -1.52 -5.62 -17.49
C GLY A 5 -1.33 -6.19 -18.90
N MET A 6 -2.37 -6.78 -19.50
CA MET A 6 -2.30 -7.32 -20.88
C MET A 6 -2.00 -6.21 -21.90
N LYS A 7 -1.04 -6.46 -22.81
CA LYS A 7 -0.55 -5.50 -23.83
C LYS A 7 -1.60 -5.07 -24.86
N GLY A 8 -2.57 -5.92 -25.19
CA GLY A 8 -3.58 -5.65 -26.24
C GLY A 8 -3.08 -6.01 -27.64
N GLN A 9 -3.82 -5.55 -28.66
CA GLN A 9 -3.47 -5.70 -30.08
C GLN A 9 -3.12 -4.33 -30.69
N PRO A 10 -2.36 -4.27 -31.80
CA PRO A 10 -1.98 -3.00 -32.41
C PRO A 10 -3.21 -2.20 -32.88
N SER A 11 -3.02 -0.88 -33.00
CA SER A 11 -4.07 0.05 -33.43
C SER A 11 -4.15 0.20 -34.96
N SER A 12 -3.07 -0.12 -35.68
CA SER A 12 -2.93 -0.02 -37.14
C SER A 12 -2.80 -1.40 -37.80
N HIS A 13 -2.61 -1.42 -39.13
CA HIS A 13 -2.39 -2.63 -39.95
C HIS A 13 -3.56 -3.63 -39.97
N GLY A 14 -4.79 -3.14 -40.11
CA GLY A 14 -5.96 -4.00 -40.41
C GLY A 14 -6.59 -4.72 -39.22
N VAL A 15 -6.17 -4.40 -37.99
CA VAL A 15 -6.81 -4.94 -36.78
C VAL A 15 -8.23 -4.40 -36.63
N SER A 16 -9.23 -5.27 -36.75
CA SER A 16 -10.65 -4.89 -36.63
C SER A 16 -11.25 -5.34 -35.30
N LYS A 17 -11.72 -4.40 -34.47
CA LYS A 17 -12.51 -4.63 -33.24
C LYS A 17 -11.84 -5.51 -32.17
N THR A 18 -10.51 -5.69 -32.19
CA THR A 18 -9.80 -6.58 -31.24
C THR A 18 -8.75 -5.89 -30.36
N HIS A 19 -8.56 -4.57 -30.45
CA HIS A 19 -7.52 -3.81 -29.74
C HIS A 19 -7.40 -4.11 -28.23
N ARG A 20 -8.53 -4.37 -27.55
CA ARG A 20 -8.58 -4.60 -26.08
C ARG A 20 -8.92 -6.03 -25.69
N LYS A 21 -8.99 -6.97 -26.65
CA LYS A 21 -9.31 -8.38 -26.36
C LYS A 21 -8.16 -9.05 -25.62
N MET A 22 -8.49 -10.11 -24.88
CA MET A 22 -7.51 -10.90 -24.12
C MET A 22 -6.59 -11.78 -25.00
N GLY A 23 -6.95 -11.99 -26.27
CA GLY A 23 -6.27 -12.94 -27.15
C GLY A 23 -6.68 -14.38 -26.86
N ALA A 24 -5.79 -15.33 -27.16
CA ALA A 24 -6.04 -16.75 -26.93
C ALA A 24 -6.06 -17.09 -25.43
N THR A 25 -7.14 -17.74 -24.99
CA THR A 25 -7.27 -18.19 -23.59
C THR A 25 -6.49 -19.49 -23.32
N GLY A 26 -6.16 -20.25 -24.38
CA GLY A 26 -5.52 -21.57 -24.30
C GLY A 26 -6.51 -22.68 -23.90
N GLY A 27 -6.03 -23.93 -23.88
CA GLY A 27 -6.82 -25.12 -23.56
C GLY A 27 -6.88 -26.18 -24.68
N GLY A 28 -6.04 -26.08 -25.71
CA GLY A 28 -5.98 -27.09 -26.78
C GLY A 28 -5.46 -28.44 -26.29
N GLY A 29 -6.02 -29.54 -26.81
CA GLY A 29 -5.70 -30.92 -26.42
C GLY A 29 -6.63 -31.46 -25.32
N ASP A 30 -6.22 -32.56 -24.68
CA ASP A 30 -6.89 -33.14 -23.51
C ASP A 30 -6.29 -32.48 -22.26
N PRO A 31 -7.03 -31.72 -21.42
CA PRO A 31 -8.44 -31.85 -21.02
C PRO A 31 -9.46 -30.88 -21.64
N GLY A 32 -9.19 -30.24 -22.78
CA GLY A 32 -10.18 -29.43 -23.53
C GLY A 32 -10.81 -28.25 -22.75
N ARG A 33 -10.19 -27.81 -21.66
CA ARG A 33 -10.75 -26.82 -20.73
C ARG A 33 -9.75 -25.72 -20.39
N ILE A 34 -10.27 -24.67 -19.77
CA ILE A 34 -9.47 -23.54 -19.28
C ILE A 34 -8.93 -23.89 -17.89
N TRP A 35 -7.63 -23.68 -17.68
CA TRP A 35 -7.00 -23.91 -16.38
C TRP A 35 -7.57 -22.99 -15.29
N PRO A 36 -7.81 -23.49 -14.07
CA PRO A 36 -8.24 -22.66 -12.95
C PRO A 36 -7.19 -21.60 -12.64
N GLY A 37 -7.65 -20.39 -12.30
CA GLY A 37 -6.76 -19.24 -12.05
C GLY A 37 -6.29 -18.50 -13.32
N LYS A 38 -6.75 -18.89 -14.52
CA LYS A 38 -6.46 -18.14 -15.75
C LYS A 38 -6.94 -16.68 -15.61
N LYS A 39 -6.04 -15.74 -15.93
CA LYS A 39 -6.31 -14.30 -15.88
C LYS A 39 -7.37 -13.88 -16.90
N MET A 40 -8.56 -13.54 -16.41
CA MET A 40 -9.73 -13.13 -17.20
C MET A 40 -10.27 -11.75 -16.79
N PRO A 41 -11.07 -11.08 -17.66
CA PRO A 41 -11.79 -9.86 -17.27
C PRO A 41 -12.69 -10.10 -16.04
N GLY A 42 -12.94 -9.04 -15.27
CA GLY A 42 -13.75 -9.12 -14.06
C GLY A 42 -13.48 -7.95 -13.11
N ARG A 43 -14.04 -8.01 -11.91
CA ARG A 43 -13.88 -6.98 -10.87
C ARG A 43 -12.40 -6.82 -10.46
N MET A 44 -11.96 -5.57 -10.35
CA MET A 44 -10.63 -5.18 -9.88
C MET A 44 -10.79 -4.29 -8.63
N GLY A 45 -10.00 -4.56 -7.59
CA GLY A 45 -10.10 -3.83 -6.31
C GLY A 45 -11.19 -4.37 -5.38
N GLY A 46 -11.36 -3.72 -4.23
CA GLY A 46 -12.32 -4.16 -3.19
C GLY A 46 -11.86 -5.37 -2.37
N THR A 47 -10.61 -5.79 -2.53
CA THR A 47 -9.98 -6.87 -1.76
C THR A 47 -9.09 -6.27 -0.67
N LYS A 48 -8.91 -7.00 0.44
CA LYS A 48 -7.94 -6.62 1.47
C LYS A 48 -6.52 -6.78 0.93
N VAL A 49 -5.72 -5.72 1.04
CA VAL A 49 -4.32 -5.68 0.62
C VAL A 49 -3.50 -5.14 1.78
N THR A 50 -2.32 -5.71 2.00
CA THR A 50 -1.40 -5.29 3.06
C THR A 50 -0.08 -4.85 2.45
N THR A 51 0.34 -3.62 2.74
CA THR A 51 1.71 -3.18 2.44
C THR A 51 2.59 -3.51 3.64
N LEU A 52 3.67 -4.24 3.41
CA LEU A 52 4.53 -4.76 4.47
C LEU A 52 5.73 -3.84 4.74
N ASN A 53 6.22 -3.85 5.97
CA ASN A 53 7.49 -3.23 6.39
C ASN A 53 7.59 -1.72 6.11
N LEU A 54 6.49 -0.99 6.28
CA LEU A 54 6.52 0.47 6.22
C LEU A 54 7.15 1.03 7.49
N LYS A 55 8.03 2.02 7.34
CA LYS A 55 8.69 2.70 8.47
C LYS A 55 7.82 3.84 8.99
N VAL A 56 7.76 4.00 10.30
CA VAL A 56 7.18 5.18 10.97
C VAL A 56 8.24 6.26 11.04
N TYR A 57 7.92 7.46 10.58
CA TYR A 57 8.84 8.61 10.51
C TYR A 57 8.61 9.61 11.62
N ARG A 58 7.34 9.84 11.97
CA ARG A 58 6.94 10.77 13.02
C ARG A 58 5.69 10.26 13.70
N ILE A 59 5.59 10.48 14.99
CA ILE A 59 4.39 10.28 15.79
C ILE A 59 4.04 11.63 16.41
N ASN A 60 2.81 12.09 16.21
CA ASN A 60 2.26 13.22 16.94
C ASN A 60 1.30 12.68 17.99
N HIS A 61 1.66 12.81 19.27
CA HIS A 61 0.93 12.23 20.39
C HIS A 61 -0.29 13.08 20.77
N HIS A 62 -0.28 14.38 20.51
CA HIS A 62 -1.41 15.27 20.80
C HIS A 62 -2.62 14.98 19.90
N TYR A 63 -2.38 14.77 18.60
CA TYR A 63 -3.44 14.50 17.63
C TYR A 63 -3.63 13.01 17.32
N ASN A 64 -2.84 12.13 17.95
CA ASN A 64 -2.81 10.68 17.66
C ASN A 64 -2.58 10.38 16.17
N VAL A 65 -1.64 11.09 15.55
CA VAL A 65 -1.34 10.97 14.11
C VAL A 65 -0.03 10.23 13.89
N LEU A 66 -0.08 9.21 13.02
CA LEU A 66 1.07 8.42 12.61
C LEU A 66 1.53 8.81 11.20
N PHE A 67 2.79 9.20 11.07
CA PHE A 67 3.40 9.48 9.77
C PHE A 67 4.19 8.27 9.29
N VAL A 68 3.73 7.66 8.21
CA VAL A 68 4.30 6.44 7.63
C VAL A 68 4.98 6.75 6.31
N LYS A 69 6.16 6.16 6.07
CA LYS A 69 6.87 6.28 4.79
C LYS A 69 6.17 5.44 3.72
N GLY A 70 5.68 6.09 2.66
CA GLY A 70 5.15 5.43 1.46
C GLY A 70 3.63 5.46 1.39
N CYS A 71 3.05 4.49 0.67
CA CYS A 71 1.61 4.47 0.37
C CYS A 71 0.87 3.40 1.19
N VAL A 72 -0.28 3.78 1.72
CA VAL A 72 -1.22 2.89 2.41
C VAL A 72 -2.36 2.53 1.44
N PRO A 73 -2.75 1.25 1.32
CA PRO A 73 -3.83 0.86 0.42
C PRO A 73 -5.18 1.29 0.99
N GLY A 74 -5.96 2.04 0.20
CA GLY A 74 -7.27 2.53 0.60
C GLY A 74 -7.54 3.92 0.04
N ALA A 75 -8.75 4.42 0.26
CA ALA A 75 -9.07 5.82 0.03
C ALA A 75 -8.74 6.64 1.29
N ILE A 76 -8.66 7.96 1.14
CA ILE A 76 -8.58 8.89 2.27
C ILE A 76 -9.81 8.65 3.18
N ASN A 77 -9.63 8.70 4.50
CA ASN A 77 -10.65 8.43 5.52
C ASN A 77 -11.14 6.97 5.60
N SER A 78 -10.46 6.02 4.95
CA SER A 78 -10.75 4.60 5.14
C SER A 78 -10.16 4.07 6.45
N ILE A 79 -10.86 3.12 7.09
CA ILE A 79 -10.35 2.44 8.29
C ILE A 79 -9.27 1.45 7.85
N ILE A 80 -8.11 1.53 8.49
CA ILE A 80 -6.97 0.65 8.24
C ILE A 80 -6.62 -0.16 9.49
N ARG A 81 -6.03 -1.34 9.27
CA ARG A 81 -5.43 -2.16 10.34
C ARG A 81 -3.94 -1.93 10.34
N VAL A 82 -3.41 -1.42 11.45
CA VAL A 82 -1.97 -1.31 11.69
C VAL A 82 -1.54 -2.45 12.61
N SER A 83 -0.40 -3.06 12.31
CA SER A 83 0.23 -4.09 13.13
C SER A 83 1.73 -4.06 12.93
N ASP A 84 2.47 -4.54 13.92
CA ASP A 84 3.92 -4.64 13.84
C ASP A 84 4.40 -5.45 12.64
N ALA A 85 5.58 -5.09 12.15
CA ALA A 85 6.19 -5.75 11.00
C ALA A 85 6.69 -7.13 11.39
N LYS A 86 6.26 -8.17 10.67
CA LYS A 86 6.69 -9.56 10.95
C LYS A 86 8.20 -9.80 10.80
N ARG A 87 8.88 -8.99 9.98
CA ARG A 87 10.29 -9.23 9.62
C ARG A 87 11.28 -8.63 10.62
N LEU A 88 10.91 -7.54 11.29
CA LEU A 88 11.81 -6.81 12.19
C LEU A 88 11.15 -6.75 13.56
N ALA A 89 11.71 -7.47 14.53
CA ALA A 89 11.24 -7.39 15.90
C ALA A 89 11.62 -6.03 16.49
N HIS A 90 10.64 -5.34 17.04
CA HIS A 90 10.87 -4.10 17.80
C HIS A 90 11.24 -4.52 19.23
N LYS A 91 12.50 -4.33 19.63
CA LYS A 91 12.98 -4.74 20.97
C LYS A 91 12.67 -3.71 22.06
N ASP A 92 12.55 -2.43 21.68
CA ASP A 92 12.46 -1.30 22.62
C ASP A 92 11.07 -0.65 22.65
N CYS A 93 10.01 -1.41 22.34
CA CYS A 93 8.64 -0.92 22.36
C CYS A 93 7.95 -1.18 23.71
N PRO A 94 7.06 -0.28 24.17
CA PRO A 94 6.29 -0.51 25.39
C PRO A 94 5.37 -1.73 25.23
N PHE A 95 5.39 -2.62 26.21
CA PHE A 95 4.55 -3.81 26.28
C PHE A 95 3.69 -3.76 27.55
N PRO A 96 2.38 -4.07 27.51
CA PRO A 96 1.59 -4.55 26.37
C PRO A 96 1.14 -3.45 25.39
N THR A 97 1.07 -2.20 25.85
CA THR A 97 0.74 -1.01 25.07
C THR A 97 1.32 0.22 25.78
N ASN A 98 1.37 1.37 25.11
CA ASN A 98 1.68 2.65 25.76
C ASN A 98 0.51 3.09 26.65
N PHE A 99 0.79 3.49 27.90
CA PHE A 99 -0.19 4.06 28.84
C PHE A 99 0.09 5.55 29.03
N GLU A 100 -0.94 6.40 28.96
CA GLU A 100 -0.80 7.86 29.02
C GLU A 100 -0.21 8.36 30.35
N ASP A 101 -0.48 7.65 31.44
CA ASP A 101 -0.08 8.06 32.80
C ASP A 101 1.40 7.84 33.12
N THR A 102 2.09 7.02 32.32
CA THR A 102 3.43 6.53 32.71
C THR A 102 4.57 7.49 32.39
N PHE A 103 4.48 8.31 31.34
CA PHE A 103 5.55 9.23 30.93
C PHE A 103 4.98 10.46 30.23
N LYS A 104 5.53 11.64 30.53
CA LYS A 104 5.21 12.87 29.78
C LYS A 104 5.99 12.82 28.47
N LEU A 105 5.39 12.26 27.41
CA LEU A 105 6.01 12.24 26.08
C LEU A 105 6.12 13.67 25.51
N SER A 106 7.15 13.91 24.70
CA SER A 106 7.20 15.11 23.86
C SER A 106 6.00 15.11 22.91
N GLU A 107 5.52 16.28 22.51
CA GLU A 107 4.36 16.40 21.60
C GLU A 107 4.57 15.63 20.30
N GLU A 108 5.81 15.68 19.79
CA GLU A 108 6.23 14.97 18.60
C GLU A 108 7.46 14.11 18.87
N THR A 109 7.46 12.90 18.29
CA THR A 109 8.61 11.99 18.26
C THR A 109 9.00 11.75 16.82
N TYR A 110 10.29 11.95 16.52
CA TYR A 110 10.86 11.82 15.19
C TYR A 110 11.74 10.58 15.08
N TRP A 111 11.79 9.97 13.90
CA TRP A 111 12.80 8.96 13.58
C TRP A 111 14.19 9.62 13.57
N GLU A 112 15.23 8.95 14.08
CA GLU A 112 16.59 9.50 14.32
C GLU A 112 17.20 10.30 13.16
N TYR A 113 16.92 9.91 11.91
CA TYR A 113 17.45 10.58 10.70
C TYR A 113 16.57 11.71 10.15
N LEU A 114 15.44 12.03 10.79
CA LEU A 114 14.58 13.14 10.37
C LEU A 114 14.91 14.37 11.22
N GLN A 115 15.33 15.46 10.57
CA GLN A 115 15.49 16.73 11.27
C GLN A 115 14.10 17.20 11.75
N PRO A 116 13.96 17.63 13.02
CA PRO A 116 12.72 18.24 13.47
C PRO A 116 12.46 19.50 12.64
N ILE A 117 11.20 19.70 12.25
CA ILE A 117 10.80 20.90 11.53
C ILE A 117 10.82 22.03 12.57
N HIS A 118 11.96 22.70 12.73
CA HIS A 118 12.02 23.90 13.54
C HIS A 118 11.24 25.00 12.81
N SER A 119 10.24 25.56 13.48
CA SER A 119 9.46 26.71 12.99
C SER A 119 10.34 27.93 12.66
N GLU A 120 11.50 28.05 13.31
CA GLU A 120 12.45 29.15 13.11
C GLU A 120 13.06 29.21 11.71
N LEU A 121 13.10 28.10 10.97
CA LEU A 121 13.69 28.06 9.61
C LEU A 121 12.75 28.63 8.53
N TYR A 122 11.47 28.87 8.84
CA TYR A 122 10.46 29.30 7.88
C TYR A 122 9.88 30.70 8.17
N LEU A 123 10.34 31.38 9.23
CA LEU A 123 9.86 32.72 9.63
C LEU A 123 10.65 33.89 9.03
N ASN A 124 11.64 33.60 8.17
CA ASN A 124 12.34 34.61 7.38
C ASN A 124 11.84 34.57 5.92
N ASN A 125 10.63 35.08 5.70
CA ASN A 125 10.13 35.58 4.40
C ASN A 125 8.97 36.54 4.64
#